data_AF-K2FSY2-F1
#
_entry.id   AF-K2FSY2-F1
#
_cell.length_a   1.000
_cell.length_b   1.000
_cell.length_c   1.000
_cell.angle_alpha   90.00
_cell.angle_beta   90.00
_cell.angle_gamma   90.00
#
_symmetry.space_group_name_H-M   'P 1'
#
loop_
_entity.id
_entity.type
_entity.pdbx_description
1 polymer ?
#
loop_
_entity_poly.entity_id
_entity_poly.type
_entity_poly.pdbx_seq_one_letter_code
_entity_poly.pdbx_strand_id
1 'polypeptide(L)'
;MPLQEKLDGLWHNISSTALMFVTKGDMNGRHNYPGKPALNPILGILFIIGLIMSIKNFKNLYNKLFLFYFLISLFPALMTYPWENPNMLRTYTVLPSVVYFIGNAIIILCAVVHKIIKNKNKLFRYLILNTLYFILLFSCLYELRTYFKYQSEVFKHSFQIKLPLEKAIKVQIKI
;
A
#
# COMPACT_ATOMS: atom_id res chain seq x y z
N MET A 1 18.26 -14.57 21.15
CA MET A 1 16.99 -13.81 21.26
C MET A 1 15.99 -14.64 22.07
N PRO A 2 15.63 -14.18 23.27
CA PRO A 2 14.47 -14.63 24.03
C PRO A 2 13.20 -14.69 23.17
N LEU A 3 12.26 -15.57 23.55
CA LEU A 3 10.98 -15.72 22.85
C LEU A 3 10.19 -14.41 22.79
N GLN A 4 10.24 -13.63 23.88
CA GLN A 4 9.56 -12.34 23.99
C GLN A 4 10.02 -11.34 22.92
N GLU A 5 11.33 -11.20 22.71
CA GLU A 5 11.88 -10.32 21.66
C GLU A 5 11.43 -10.73 20.25
N LYS A 6 11.25 -12.03 19.99
CA LYS A 6 10.73 -12.51 18.70
C LYS A 6 9.27 -12.13 18.50
N LEU A 7 8.45 -12.23 19.55
CA LEU A 7 7.04 -11.86 19.51
C LEU A 7 6.88 -10.35 19.32
N ASP A 8 7.66 -9.56 20.05
CA ASP A 8 7.68 -8.10 19.92
C ASP A 8 8.11 -7.67 18.51
N GLY A 9 9.15 -8.31 17.97
CA GLY A 9 9.62 -8.09 16.61
C GLY A 9 8.57 -8.45 15.54
N LEU A 10 7.87 -9.58 15.71
CA LEU A 10 6.79 -9.97 14.81
C LEU A 10 5.62 -8.98 14.86
N TRP A 11 5.22 -8.55 16.05
CA TRP A 11 4.18 -7.55 16.21
C TRP A 11 4.56 -6.20 15.58
N HIS A 12 5.83 -5.80 15.72
CA HIS A 12 6.36 -4.63 15.04
C HIS A 12 6.25 -4.78 13.51
N ASN A 13 6.60 -5.93 12.95
CA ASN A 13 6.48 -6.19 11.51
C ASN A 13 5.03 -6.15 11.04
N ILE A 14 4.10 -6.77 11.78
CA ILE A 14 2.67 -6.77 11.45
C ILE A 14 2.14 -5.33 11.45
N SER A 15 2.38 -4.58 12.53
CA SER A 15 1.87 -3.22 12.69
C SER A 15 2.47 -2.24 11.67
N SER A 16 3.80 -2.25 11.49
CA SER A 16 4.47 -1.41 10.49
C SER A 16 4.01 -1.71 9.06
N THR A 17 3.89 -2.99 8.70
CA THR A 17 3.43 -3.39 7.36
C THR A 17 1.96 -3.04 7.13
N ALA A 18 1.10 -3.19 8.14
CA ALA A 18 -0.30 -2.78 8.04
C ALA A 18 -0.44 -1.26 7.86
N LEU A 19 0.31 -0.48 8.66
CA LEU A 19 0.34 0.98 8.57
C LEU A 19 0.95 1.48 7.25
N MET A 20 1.86 0.71 6.64
CA MET A 20 2.50 1.03 5.36
C MET A 20 1.51 1.32 4.24
N PHE A 21 0.37 0.62 4.21
CA PHE A 21 -0.61 0.78 3.14
C PHE A 21 -1.27 2.16 3.12
N VAL A 22 -1.44 2.82 4.29
CA VAL A 22 -2.31 4.01 4.40
C VAL A 22 -1.68 5.19 5.13
N THR A 23 -0.71 4.97 6.03
CA THR A 23 -0.23 6.02 6.95
C THR A 23 1.26 6.33 6.85
N LYS A 24 2.14 5.32 6.94
CA LYS A 24 3.60 5.54 6.97
C LYS A 24 4.33 4.47 6.18
N GLY A 25 4.89 4.86 5.03
CA GLY A 25 5.59 3.96 4.12
C GLY A 25 7.01 3.60 4.51
N ASP A 26 7.64 2.84 3.63
CA ASP A 26 9.08 2.54 3.63
C ASP A 26 9.91 3.83 3.50
N MET A 27 11.00 3.91 4.24
CA MET A 27 11.93 5.06 4.23
C MET A 27 13.03 4.91 3.19
N ASN A 28 13.18 3.74 2.58
CA ASN A 28 14.19 3.47 1.57
C ASN A 28 13.79 4.10 0.22
N GLY A 29 14.48 5.18 -0.14
CA GLY A 29 14.29 5.94 -1.38
C GLY A 29 14.51 5.14 -2.67
N ARG A 30 15.04 3.91 -2.60
CA ARG A 30 15.13 3.00 -3.76
C ARG A 30 13.79 2.38 -4.12
N HIS A 31 12.86 2.28 -3.17
CA HIS A 31 11.60 1.56 -3.37
C HIS A 31 10.45 2.52 -3.71
N ASN A 32 10.36 3.65 -3.00
CA ASN A 32 9.35 4.69 -3.23
C ASN A 32 9.77 6.00 -2.53
N TYR A 33 8.95 7.04 -2.67
CA TYR A 33 9.18 8.31 -1.99
C TYR A 33 9.20 8.07 -0.45
N PRO A 34 10.31 8.40 0.25
CA PRO A 34 10.50 8.03 1.64
C PRO A 34 9.35 8.47 2.55
N GLY A 35 8.81 7.51 3.31
CA GLY A 35 7.75 7.72 4.28
C GLY A 35 6.34 7.87 3.68
N LYS A 36 6.20 8.01 2.36
CA LYS A 36 4.89 8.07 1.69
C LYS A 36 4.18 6.70 1.81
N PRO A 37 2.90 6.66 2.20
CA PRO A 37 2.11 5.44 2.18
C PRO A 37 2.18 4.72 0.82
N ALA A 38 2.11 3.39 0.84
CA ALA A 38 2.15 2.58 -0.37
C ALA A 38 0.98 2.92 -1.32
N LEU A 39 -0.18 3.28 -0.76
CA LEU A 39 -1.34 3.72 -1.52
C LEU A 39 -1.62 5.19 -1.22
N ASN A 40 -1.92 6.00 -2.24
CA ASN A 40 -2.48 7.33 -2.00
C ASN A 40 -3.79 7.25 -1.21
N PRO A 41 -4.23 8.34 -0.56
CA PRO A 41 -5.40 8.33 0.32
C PRO A 41 -6.68 7.74 -0.31
N ILE A 42 -6.93 8.03 -1.59
CA ILE A 42 -8.12 7.53 -2.30
C ILE A 42 -8.04 6.01 -2.48
N LEU A 43 -6.91 5.51 -2.98
CA LEU A 43 -6.70 4.07 -3.13
C LEU A 43 -6.62 3.34 -1.78
N GLY A 44 -6.07 3.98 -0.74
CA GLY A 44 -6.02 3.45 0.62
C GLY A 44 -7.42 3.23 1.23
N ILE A 45 -8.32 4.21 1.05
CA ILE A 45 -9.73 4.08 1.48
C ILE A 45 -10.42 2.94 0.71
N LEU A 46 -10.27 2.90 -0.62
CA LEU A 46 -10.85 1.83 -1.44
C LEU A 46 -10.29 0.45 -1.06
N PHE A 47 -8.98 0.36 -0.79
CA PHE A 47 -8.34 -0.86 -0.32
C PHE A 47 -8.94 -1.35 1.00
N ILE A 48 -9.09 -0.47 2.00
CA ILE A 48 -9.69 -0.83 3.30
C ILE A 48 -11.14 -1.31 3.10
N ILE A 49 -11.95 -0.56 2.34
CA ILE A 49 -13.34 -0.94 2.06
C ILE A 49 -13.37 -2.31 1.38
N GLY A 50 -12.54 -2.51 0.36
CA GLY A 50 -12.43 -3.75 -0.40
C GLY A 50 -12.06 -4.93 0.47
N LEU A 51 -11.04 -4.77 1.32
CA LEU A 51 -10.58 -5.78 2.25
C LEU A 51 -11.68 -6.17 3.24
N ILE A 52 -12.34 -5.18 3.86
CA ILE A 52 -13.46 -5.42 4.80
C ILE A 52 -14.60 -6.16 4.09
N MET A 53 -14.94 -5.77 2.87
CA MET A 53 -16.03 -6.40 2.11
C MET A 53 -15.68 -7.82 1.66
N SER A 54 -14.42 -8.08 1.30
CA SER A 54 -13.95 -9.42 0.98
C SER A 54 -13.97 -10.34 2.20
N ILE A 55 -13.65 -9.83 3.40
CA ILE A 55 -13.79 -10.57 4.67
C ILE A 55 -15.26 -10.84 4.98
N LYS A 56 -16.13 -9.83 4.89
CA LYS A 56 -17.58 -10.00 5.15
C LYS A 56 -18.24 -11.00 4.20
N ASN A 57 -17.81 -11.02 2.94
CA ASN A 57 -18.31 -11.96 1.95
C ASN A 57 -17.31 -13.09 1.67
N PHE A 58 -16.82 -13.72 2.73
CA PHE A 58 -15.84 -14.82 2.65
C PHE A 58 -16.37 -16.05 1.90
N LYS A 59 -17.68 -16.19 1.67
CA LYS A 59 -18.23 -17.33 0.91
C LYS A 59 -17.84 -17.30 -0.57
N ASN A 60 -17.57 -16.12 -1.13
CA ASN A 60 -17.17 -15.97 -2.52
C ASN A 60 -15.75 -16.54 -2.75
N LEU A 61 -15.59 -17.39 -3.76
CA LEU A 61 -14.32 -18.08 -4.06
C LEU A 61 -13.16 -17.11 -4.33
N TYR A 62 -13.41 -16.04 -5.10
CA TYR A 62 -12.40 -15.03 -5.43
C TYR A 62 -11.97 -14.26 -4.17
N ASN A 63 -12.90 -13.90 -3.29
CA ASN A 63 -12.57 -13.27 -2.01
C ASN A 63 -11.66 -14.15 -1.16
N LYS A 64 -11.97 -15.45 -1.04
CA LYS A 64 -11.11 -16.40 -0.31
C LYS A 64 -9.72 -16.46 -0.91
N LEU A 65 -9.64 -16.62 -2.24
CA LEU A 65 -8.37 -16.72 -2.95
C LEU A 65 -7.49 -15.49 -2.70
N PHE A 66 -8.03 -14.28 -2.88
CA PHE A 66 -7.24 -13.06 -2.71
C PHE A 66 -6.96 -12.70 -1.25
N LEU A 67 -7.80 -13.11 -0.29
CA LEU A 67 -7.46 -13.00 1.14
C LEU A 67 -6.32 -13.95 1.52
N PHE A 68 -6.38 -15.20 1.06
CA PHE A 68 -5.33 -16.18 1.34
C PHE A 68 -4.01 -15.79 0.65
N TYR A 69 -4.09 -15.36 -0.61
CA TYR A 69 -2.95 -14.82 -1.34
C TYR A 69 -2.37 -13.61 -0.62
N PHE A 70 -3.20 -12.70 -0.11
CA PHE A 70 -2.74 -11.52 0.66
C PHE A 70 -1.94 -11.94 1.90
N LEU A 71 -2.43 -12.92 2.66
CA LEU A 71 -1.75 -13.42 3.85
C LEU A 71 -0.42 -14.11 3.52
N ILE A 72 -0.40 -14.97 2.51
CA ILE A 72 0.83 -15.66 2.08
C ILE A 72 1.85 -14.66 1.52
N SER A 73 1.40 -13.73 0.68
CA SER A 73 2.29 -12.76 0.03
C SER A 73 2.91 -11.76 1.01
N LEU A 74 2.33 -11.57 2.20
CA LEU A 74 2.91 -10.79 3.28
C LEU A 74 4.01 -11.54 4.07
N PHE A 75 4.05 -12.87 3.98
CA PHE A 75 4.95 -13.70 4.79
C PHE A 75 6.43 -13.27 4.70
N PRO A 76 7.01 -12.95 3.52
CA PRO A 76 8.41 -12.51 3.44
C PRO A 76 8.69 -11.20 4.18
N ALA A 77 7.73 -10.27 4.19
CA ALA A 77 7.86 -9.01 4.92
C ALA A 77 7.73 -9.25 6.44
N LEU A 78 6.85 -10.15 6.87
CA LEU A 78 6.65 -10.45 8.30
C LEU A 78 7.83 -11.21 8.92
N MET A 79 8.53 -12.03 8.14
CA MET A 79 9.68 -12.84 8.58
C MET A 79 11.04 -12.13 8.39
N THR A 80 11.06 -10.80 8.39
CA THR A 80 12.29 -10.00 8.28
C THR A 80 12.63 -9.30 9.59
N TYR A 81 13.82 -8.70 9.67
CA TYR A 81 14.23 -7.98 10.86
C TYR A 81 13.36 -6.73 11.12
N PRO A 82 12.95 -6.45 12.37
CA PRO A 82 12.05 -5.33 12.68
C PRO A 82 12.52 -3.96 12.18
N TRP A 83 13.83 -3.68 12.26
CA TRP A 83 14.39 -2.40 11.83
C TRP A 83 14.45 -2.22 10.30
N GLU A 84 14.21 -3.28 9.52
CA GLU A 84 14.15 -3.21 8.07
C GLU A 84 12.73 -3.01 7.54
N ASN A 85 11.73 -3.06 8.43
CA ASN A 85 10.33 -2.84 8.10
C ASN A 85 9.86 -1.43 8.50
N PRO A 86 8.87 -0.87 7.78
CA PRO A 86 8.17 -1.46 6.64
C PRO A 86 9.02 -1.50 5.36
N ASN A 87 8.90 -2.56 4.55
CA ASN A 87 9.72 -2.76 3.36
C ASN A 87 8.88 -3.02 2.10
N MET A 88 8.79 -2.04 1.20
CA MET A 88 7.94 -2.16 0.01
C MET A 88 8.45 -3.22 -0.98
N LEU A 89 9.77 -3.43 -1.07
CA LEU A 89 10.35 -4.44 -1.95
C LEU A 89 9.98 -5.86 -1.48
N ARG A 90 9.84 -6.11 -0.18
CA ARG A 90 9.41 -7.43 0.33
C ARG A 90 7.90 -7.62 0.34
N THR A 91 7.14 -6.54 0.17
CA THR A 91 5.67 -6.56 0.12
C THR A 91 5.12 -6.51 -1.31
N TYR A 92 5.96 -6.36 -2.34
CA TYR A 92 5.49 -6.19 -3.73
C TYR A 92 4.59 -7.32 -4.24
N THR A 93 4.80 -8.55 -3.75
CA THR A 93 3.98 -9.72 -4.08
C THR A 93 2.52 -9.57 -3.67
N VAL A 94 2.19 -8.63 -2.79
CA VAL A 94 0.81 -8.38 -2.31
C VAL A 94 -0.05 -7.64 -3.34
N LEU A 95 0.57 -7.05 -4.38
CA LEU A 95 -0.11 -6.20 -5.37
C LEU A 95 -1.37 -6.81 -6.00
N PRO A 96 -1.41 -8.08 -6.43
CA PRO A 96 -2.62 -8.68 -6.99
C PRO A 96 -3.83 -8.62 -6.05
N SER A 97 -3.63 -8.91 -4.76
CA SER A 97 -4.70 -8.81 -3.76
C SER A 97 -5.12 -7.37 -3.50
N VAL A 98 -4.17 -6.43 -3.45
CA VAL A 98 -4.47 -5.00 -3.27
C VAL A 98 -5.33 -4.48 -4.42
N VAL A 99 -4.96 -4.79 -5.66
CA VAL A 99 -5.73 -4.41 -6.87
C VAL A 99 -7.11 -5.05 -6.83
N TYR A 100 -7.20 -6.33 -6.45
CA TYR A 100 -8.48 -7.01 -6.30
C TYR A 100 -9.40 -6.33 -5.27
N PHE A 101 -8.89 -5.99 -4.08
CA PHE A 101 -9.69 -5.34 -3.05
C PHE A 101 -10.17 -3.96 -3.51
N ILE A 102 -9.30 -3.14 -4.10
CA ILE A 102 -9.68 -1.83 -4.66
C ILE A 102 -10.76 -2.01 -5.74
N GLY A 103 -10.58 -2.97 -6.66
CA GLY A 103 -11.56 -3.26 -7.71
C GLY A 103 -12.92 -3.70 -7.14
N ASN A 104 -12.92 -4.57 -6.14
CA ASN A 104 -14.12 -5.01 -5.44
C ASN A 104 -14.85 -3.83 -4.78
N ALA A 105 -14.12 -2.92 -4.13
CA ALA A 105 -14.68 -1.71 -3.55
C ALA A 105 -15.34 -0.80 -4.60
N ILE A 106 -14.70 -0.61 -5.76
CA ILE A 106 -15.23 0.18 -6.87
C ILE A 106 -16.52 -0.44 -7.41
N ILE A 107 -16.56 -1.77 -7.61
CA ILE A 107 -17.76 -2.48 -8.09
C ILE A 107 -18.93 -2.28 -7.12
N ILE A 108 -18.68 -2.44 -5.81
CA ILE A 108 -19.70 -2.25 -4.78
C ILE A 108 -20.19 -0.80 -4.78
N LEU A 109 -19.27 0.17 -4.84
CA LEU A 109 -19.62 1.60 -4.89
C LEU A 109 -20.50 1.90 -6.10
N CYS A 110 -20.12 1.42 -7.29
CA CYS A 110 -20.91 1.55 -8.50
C CYS A 110 -22.30 0.92 -8.34
N ALA A 111 -22.40 -0.29 -7.78
CA ALA A 111 -23.69 -0.95 -7.55
C ALA A 111 -24.59 -0.16 -6.58
N VAL A 112 -24.02 0.38 -5.50
CA VAL A 112 -24.74 1.23 -4.54
C VAL A 112 -25.24 2.50 -5.21
N VAL A 113 -24.39 3.20 -5.97
CA VAL A 113 -24.75 4.39 -6.74
C VAL A 113 -25.89 4.09 -7.71
N HIS A 114 -25.81 2.98 -8.45
CA HIS A 114 -26.87 2.55 -9.37
C HIS A 114 -28.20 2.29 -8.63
N LYS A 115 -28.16 1.63 -7.46
CA LYS A 115 -29.36 1.34 -6.66
C LYS A 115 -30.03 2.62 -6.15
N ILE A 116 -29.24 3.58 -5.64
CA ILE A 116 -29.75 4.85 -5.09
C ILE A 116 -30.37 5.71 -6.20
N ILE A 117 -29.77 5.73 -7.39
CA ILE A 117 -30.15 6.63 -8.48
C ILE A 117 -31.13 5.97 -9.46
N LYS A 118 -31.48 4.68 -9.29
CA LYS A 118 -32.36 3.93 -10.20
C LYS A 118 -33.65 4.66 -10.58
N ASN A 119 -34.24 5.41 -9.63
CA ASN A 119 -35.49 6.15 -9.81
C ASN A 119 -35.31 7.66 -10.02
N LYS A 120 -34.08 8.14 -10.27
CA LYS A 120 -33.75 9.56 -10.48
C LYS A 120 -33.42 9.81 -11.96
N ASN A 121 -33.33 11.09 -12.34
CA ASN A 121 -33.00 11.50 -13.71
C ASN A 121 -31.66 10.89 -14.18
N LYS A 122 -31.61 10.39 -15.43
CA LYS A 122 -30.41 9.83 -16.07
C LYS A 122 -29.21 10.79 -15.98
N LEU A 123 -29.45 12.11 -16.10
CA LEU A 123 -28.41 13.13 -15.97
C LEU A 123 -27.69 13.03 -14.61
N PHE A 124 -28.43 12.87 -13.52
CA PHE A 124 -27.86 12.79 -12.17
C PHE A 124 -26.96 11.55 -11.99
N ARG A 125 -27.34 10.42 -12.62
CA ARG A 125 -26.51 9.20 -12.66
C ARG A 125 -25.18 9.46 -13.35
N TYR A 126 -25.22 10.08 -14.53
CA TYR A 126 -24.00 10.40 -15.29
C TYR A 126 -23.10 11.36 -14.52
N LEU A 127 -23.66 12.39 -13.88
CA LEU A 127 -22.88 13.33 -13.08
C LEU A 127 -22.12 12.63 -11.96
N ILE A 128 -22.78 11.79 -11.15
CA ILE A 128 -22.11 11.09 -10.05
C ILE A 128 -21.02 10.13 -10.54
N LEU A 129 -21.28 9.34 -11.58
CA LEU A 129 -20.28 8.41 -12.12
C LEU A 129 -19.07 9.14 -12.72
N ASN A 130 -19.30 10.26 -13.43
CA ASN A 130 -18.20 11.09 -13.94
C ASN A 130 -17.40 11.71 -12.80
N THR A 131 -18.04 12.20 -11.74
CA THR A 131 -17.33 12.72 -10.56
C THR A 131 -16.43 11.65 -9.93
N LEU A 132 -16.93 10.43 -9.74
CA LEU A 132 -16.12 9.31 -9.23
C LEU A 132 -14.94 8.99 -10.15
N TYR A 133 -15.16 9.00 -11.47
CA TYR A 133 -14.10 8.82 -12.45
C TYR A 133 -13.02 9.92 -12.35
N PHE A 134 -13.42 11.20 -12.24
CA PHE A 134 -12.48 12.31 -12.09
C PHE A 134 -11.70 12.25 -10.77
N ILE A 135 -12.31 11.78 -9.68
CA ILE A 135 -11.60 11.55 -8.40
C ILE A 135 -10.51 10.49 -8.58
N LEU A 136 -10.80 9.39 -9.28
CA LEU A 136 -9.80 8.35 -9.58
C LEU A 136 -8.71 8.86 -10.53
N LEU A 137 -9.08 9.66 -11.53
CA LEU A 137 -8.12 10.27 -12.44
C LEU A 137 -7.17 11.20 -11.68
N PHE A 138 -7.70 12.05 -10.80
CA PHE A 138 -6.90 12.94 -9.97
C PHE A 138 -5.97 12.18 -9.02
N SER A 139 -6.46 11.08 -8.43
CA SER A 139 -5.64 10.15 -7.63
C SER A 139 -4.44 9.60 -8.43
N CYS A 140 -4.67 9.22 -9.68
CA CYS A 140 -3.61 8.74 -10.58
C CYS A 140 -2.60 9.85 -10.91
N LEU A 141 -3.08 11.05 -11.25
CA LEU A 141 -2.22 12.20 -11.52
C LEU A 141 -1.36 12.60 -10.31
N TYR A 142 -1.92 12.49 -9.09
CA TYR A 142 -1.18 12.70 -7.85
C TYR A 142 0.00 11.72 -7.71
N GLU A 143 -0.21 10.44 -8.01
CA GLU A 143 0.85 9.42 -7.98
C GLU A 143 1.90 9.66 -9.07
N LEU A 144 1.47 9.90 -10.31
CA LEU A 144 2.39 10.18 -11.42
C LEU A 144 3.24 11.40 -11.14
N ARG A 145 2.65 12.50 -10.65
CA ARG A 145 3.38 13.68 -10.20
C ARG A 145 4.39 13.31 -9.13
N THR A 146 3.98 12.52 -8.13
CA THR A 146 4.87 12.17 -7.03
C THR A 146 6.07 11.35 -7.51
N TYR A 147 5.82 10.38 -8.38
CA TYR A 147 6.83 9.53 -8.97
C TYR A 147 7.82 10.33 -9.84
N PHE A 148 7.30 11.01 -10.87
CA PHE A 148 8.15 11.67 -11.87
C PHE A 148 8.80 12.96 -11.37
N LYS A 149 8.18 13.68 -10.42
CA LYS A 149 8.73 14.94 -9.91
C LYS A 149 9.63 14.76 -8.70
N TYR A 150 9.26 13.91 -7.75
CA TYR A 150 9.97 13.81 -6.46
C TYR A 150 10.76 12.51 -6.34
N GLN A 151 10.14 11.36 -6.62
CA GLN A 151 10.81 10.07 -6.46
C GLN A 151 11.97 9.88 -7.44
N SER A 152 11.86 10.40 -8.66
CA SER A 152 12.94 10.37 -9.65
C SER A 152 14.25 10.99 -9.14
N GLU A 153 14.17 12.13 -8.44
CA GLU A 153 15.32 12.80 -7.82
C GLU A 153 15.83 12.03 -6.59
N VAL A 154 14.92 11.56 -5.73
CA VAL A 154 15.29 10.76 -4.55
C VAL A 154 16.01 9.47 -4.95
N PHE A 155 15.53 8.79 -5.99
CA PHE A 155 16.12 7.55 -6.48
C PHE A 155 17.57 7.74 -6.93
N LYS A 156 17.86 8.81 -7.70
CA LYS A 156 19.24 9.13 -8.12
C LYS A 156 20.20 9.27 -6.94
N HIS A 157 19.75 9.93 -5.87
CA HIS A 157 20.58 10.13 -4.69
C HIS A 157 20.66 8.91 -3.76
N SER A 158 19.76 7.94 -3.90
CA SER A 158 19.70 6.77 -3.02
C SER A 158 20.86 5.78 -3.21
N PHE A 159 21.64 5.93 -4.28
CA PHE A 159 22.85 5.11 -4.54
C PHE A 159 24.16 5.82 -4.16
N GLN A 160 24.11 7.10 -3.80
CA GLN A 160 25.30 7.89 -3.49
C GLN A 160 25.59 7.83 -1.99
N ILE A 161 26.75 7.30 -1.62
CA ILE A 161 27.28 7.46 -0.26
C ILE A 161 27.81 8.89 -0.15
N LYS A 162 26.98 9.80 0.39
CA LYS A 162 27.37 11.22 0.58
C LYS A 162 28.12 11.48 1.90
N LEU A 163 28.11 10.52 2.81
CA LEU A 163 28.81 10.63 4.09
C LEU A 163 30.28 10.17 3.91
N PRO A 164 31.24 10.78 4.65
CA PRO A 164 32.58 10.23 4.76
C PRO A 164 32.51 8.73 5.06
N LEU A 165 33.37 7.93 4.43
CA LEU A 165 33.32 6.47 4.49
C LEU A 165 33.29 5.95 5.94
N GLU A 166 34.04 6.61 6.83
CA GLU A 166 34.09 6.37 8.28
C GLU A 166 32.74 6.53 8.99
N LYS A 167 31.87 7.45 8.51
CA LYS A 167 30.51 7.64 9.02
C LYS A 167 29.49 6.73 8.34
N ALA A 168 29.78 6.29 7.11
CA ALA A 168 28.92 5.40 6.33
C ALA A 168 29.09 3.92 6.70
N ILE A 169 30.29 3.52 7.12
CA ILE A 169 30.62 2.15 7.51
C ILE A 169 30.59 2.08 9.04
N LYS A 170 29.67 1.28 9.62
CA LYS A 170 29.67 0.94 11.06
C LYS A 170 30.78 -0.07 11.42
N VAL A 171 31.97 0.09 10.86
CA VAL A 171 33.15 -0.74 11.17
C VAL A 171 34.19 0.23 11.70
N GLN A 172 34.57 0.06 12.96
CA GLN A 172 35.77 0.72 13.48
C GLN A 172 36.95 0.12 12.71
N ILE A 173 37.42 0.83 11.69
CA ILE A 173 38.70 0.53 11.05
C ILE A 173 39.76 0.91 12.09
N LYS A 174 40.18 -0.08 12.88
CA LYS A 174 41.43 0.04 13.63
C LYS A 174 42.55 0.06 12.60
N ILE A 175 43.10 1.24 12.35
CA ILE A 175 44.41 1.42 11.71
C ILE A 175 45.46 1.24 12.80
#